data_AF-A0A124EC07-F1
#
_entry.id   AF-A0A124EC07-F1
#
_cell.length_a   1.000
_cell.length_b   1.000
_cell.length_c   1.000
_cell.angle_alpha   90.00
_cell.angle_beta   90.00
_cell.angle_gamma   90.00
#
_symmetry.space_group_name_H-M   'P 1'
#
loop_
_entity.id
_entity.type
_entity.pdbx_description
1 polymer ?
#
loop_
_entity_poly.entity_id
_entity_poly.type
_entity_poly.pdbx_seq_one_letter_code
_entity_poly.pdbx_strand_id
1 'polypeptide(L)'
;MTGHRPRAALLAAAVPLAAAVTAAALRAARLELYVDRYRLELTPLPRPDCPDCHGEGGWWTGGPDPDMEACGCWTDRRGLRLPFLPRPAGWDEPPF
;
A
#
# COMPACT_ATOMS: atom_id res chain seq x y z
N MET A 1 30.21 30.44 10.57
CA MET A 1 29.14 29.53 11.03
C MET A 1 27.77 30.00 10.51
N THR A 2 27.41 29.77 9.24
CA THR A 2 26.10 30.24 8.71
C THR A 2 25.48 29.36 7.60
N GLY A 3 26.06 28.19 7.27
CA GLY A 3 25.57 27.34 6.18
C GLY A 3 24.49 26.30 6.52
N HIS A 4 24.13 26.14 7.79
CA HIS A 4 23.21 25.07 8.26
C HIS A 4 21.74 25.53 8.37
N ARG A 5 21.50 26.82 8.62
CA ARG A 5 20.15 27.39 8.77
C ARG A 5 19.27 27.31 7.51
N PRO A 6 19.76 27.63 6.29
CA PRO A 6 18.91 27.57 5.10
C PRO A 6 18.57 26.12 4.71
N ARG A 7 19.51 25.19 4.88
CA ARG A 7 19.29 23.76 4.61
C ARG A 7 18.28 23.13 5.56
N ALA A 8 18.39 23.42 6.86
CA ALA A 8 17.45 22.91 7.85
C ALA A 8 16.02 23.45 7.63
N ALA A 9 15.87 24.73 7.29
CA ALA A 9 14.58 25.33 6.98
C ALA A 9 13.93 24.75 5.71
N LEU A 10 14.73 24.53 4.66
CA LEU A 10 14.25 23.89 3.43
C LEU A 10 13.79 22.45 3.68
N LEU A 11 14.54 21.67 4.47
CA LEU A 11 14.15 20.31 4.84
C LEU A 11 12.86 20.29 5.67
N ALA A 12 12.72 21.21 6.63
CA ALA A 12 11.53 21.33 7.46
C ALA A 12 10.24 21.60 6.65
N ALA A 13 10.35 22.29 5.51
CA ALA A 13 9.23 22.54 4.60
C ALA A 13 9.05 21.43 3.54
N ALA A 14 10.13 20.86 3.02
CA ALA A 14 10.07 19.86 1.95
C ALA A 14 9.49 18.52 2.40
N VAL A 15 9.81 18.07 3.62
CA VAL A 15 9.31 16.80 4.16
C VAL A 15 7.78 16.75 4.29
N PRO A 16 7.10 17.72 4.93
CA PRO A 16 5.64 17.68 5.04
C PRO A 16 4.95 17.79 3.68
N LEU A 17 5.51 18.58 2.75
CA LEU A 17 4.99 18.68 1.39
C LEU A 17 5.06 17.32 0.67
N ALA A 18 6.21 16.65 0.72
CA ALA A 18 6.39 15.33 0.11
C ALA A 18 5.45 14.30 0.74
N ALA A 19 5.27 14.32 2.05
CA ALA A 19 4.33 13.44 2.75
C ALA A 19 2.89 13.65 2.28
N ALA A 20 2.44 14.91 2.17
CA ALA A 20 1.10 15.25 1.70
C ALA A 20 0.87 14.80 0.25
N VAL A 21 1.84 15.06 -0.64
CA VAL A 21 1.77 14.61 -2.05
C VAL A 21 1.72 13.09 -2.15
N THR A 22 2.53 12.39 -1.34
CA THR A 22 2.55 10.92 -1.33
C THR A 22 1.23 10.35 -0.85
N ALA A 23 0.66 10.89 0.24
CA ALA A 23 -0.65 10.48 0.75
C ALA A 23 -1.76 10.73 -0.27
N ALA A 24 -1.75 11.88 -0.95
CA ALA A 24 -2.69 12.19 -2.02
C ALA A 24 -2.55 11.21 -3.20
N ALA A 25 -1.33 10.89 -3.61
CA ALA A 25 -1.06 9.94 -4.68
C ALA A 25 -1.53 8.52 -4.33
N LEU A 26 -1.24 8.03 -3.12
CA LEU A 26 -1.70 6.72 -2.63
C LEU A 26 -3.24 6.65 -2.62
N ARG A 27 -3.90 7.70 -2.11
CA ARG A 27 -5.36 7.76 -2.08
C ARG A 27 -5.97 7.80 -3.48
N ALA A 28 -5.40 8.59 -4.39
CA ALA A 28 -5.86 8.67 -5.78
C ALA A 28 -5.64 7.34 -6.53
N ALA A 29 -4.50 6.69 -6.32
CA ALA A 29 -4.18 5.41 -6.92
C ALA A 29 -4.89 4.22 -6.25
N ARG A 30 -5.59 4.43 -5.13
CA ARG A 30 -6.16 3.35 -4.29
C ARG A 30 -5.11 2.30 -3.97
N LEU A 31 -4.04 2.76 -3.34
CA LEU A 31 -2.95 1.92 -2.85
C LEU A 31 -2.82 2.15 -1.33
N GLU A 32 -2.56 1.08 -0.61
CA GLU A 32 -2.09 1.11 0.76
C GLU A 32 -0.56 1.02 0.78
N LEU A 33 0.08 1.75 1.69
CA LEU A 33 1.52 1.71 1.90
C LEU A 33 1.81 1.06 3.25
N TYR A 34 2.55 -0.04 3.23
CA TYR A 34 3.11 -0.69 4.40
C TYR A 34 4.62 -0.52 4.41
N VAL A 35 5.19 -0.12 5.55
CA VAL A 35 6.65 0.04 5.71
C VAL A 35 7.06 -0.56 7.05
N ASP A 36 8.03 -1.46 7.01
CA ASP A 36 8.73 -1.96 8.18
C ASP A 36 10.25 -1.90 7.95
N ARG A 37 11.02 -2.43 8.90
CA ARG A 37 12.49 -2.45 8.82
C ARG A 37 13.07 -3.34 7.70
N TYR A 38 12.27 -4.23 7.13
CA TYR A 38 12.66 -5.22 6.13
C TYR A 38 12.12 -4.91 4.74
N ARG A 39 11.01 -4.18 4.62
CA ARG A 39 10.34 -3.93 3.35
C ARG A 39 9.52 -2.65 3.34
N LEU A 40 9.31 -2.17 2.12
CA LEU A 40 8.18 -1.34 1.74
C LEU A 40 7.28 -2.15 0.81
N GLU A 41 5.98 -2.04 1.01
CA GLU A 41 4.96 -2.72 0.22
C GLU A 41 3.84 -1.76 -0.15
N LEU A 42 3.45 -1.78 -1.42
CA LEU A 42 2.30 -1.07 -1.97
C LEU A 42 1.27 -2.11 -2.42
N THR A 43 0.12 -2.09 -1.79
CA THR A 43 -0.96 -3.04 -2.05
C THR A 43 -2.16 -2.33 -2.67
N PRO A 44 -2.70 -2.81 -3.80
CA PRO A 44 -3.93 -2.26 -4.36
C PRO A 44 -5.11 -2.44 -3.42
N LEU A 45 -5.96 -1.42 -3.34
CA LEU A 45 -7.23 -1.45 -2.61
C LEU A 45 -8.41 -1.45 -3.60
N PRO A 46 -9.57 -1.99 -3.18
CA PRO A 46 -10.82 -1.84 -3.91
C PRO A 46 -11.13 -0.39 -4.25
N ARG A 47 -11.66 -0.16 -5.45
CA ARG A 47 -12.17 1.17 -5.84
C ARG A 47 -13.58 1.36 -5.30
N PRO A 48 -13.88 2.47 -4.59
CA PRO A 48 -15.22 2.70 -4.06
C PRO A 48 -16.27 2.92 -5.16
N ASP A 49 -15.83 3.33 -6.34
CA ASP A 49 -16.64 3.57 -7.54
C ASP A 49 -16.62 2.37 -8.52
N CYS A 50 -16.09 1.21 -8.11
CA CYS A 50 -16.15 0.01 -8.93
C CYS A 50 -17.62 -0.36 -9.20
N PRO A 51 -18.04 -0.55 -10.46
CA PRO A 51 -19.42 -0.91 -10.78
C PRO A 51 -19.79 -2.33 -10.33
N ASP A 52 -18.79 -3.19 -10.11
CA ASP A 52 -19.02 -4.60 -9.77
C ASP A 52 -19.10 -4.79 -8.24
N CYS A 53 -18.09 -4.29 -7.51
CA CYS A 53 -17.98 -4.53 -6.06
C CYS A 53 -18.30 -3.31 -5.18
N HIS A 54 -18.53 -2.13 -5.76
CA HIS A 54 -18.90 -0.91 -5.02
C HIS A 54 -18.01 -0.57 -3.81
N GLY A 55 -16.71 -0.90 -3.88
CA GLY A 55 -15.75 -0.70 -2.78
C GLY A 55 -15.60 -1.85 -1.80
N GLU A 56 -16.45 -2.87 -1.83
CA GLU A 56 -16.38 -4.03 -0.92
C GLU A 56 -15.22 -4.98 -1.25
N GLY A 57 -14.66 -4.86 -2.45
CA GLY A 57 -13.50 -5.66 -2.89
C GLY A 57 -13.85 -7.06 -3.39
N GLY A 58 -15.09 -7.49 -3.32
CA GLY A 58 -15.50 -8.80 -3.78
C GLY A 58 -16.98 -9.06 -3.51
N TRP A 59 -17.38 -10.32 -3.66
CA TRP A 59 -18.70 -10.82 -3.29
C TRP A 59 -18.58 -12.19 -2.65
N TRP A 60 -19.50 -12.48 -1.73
CA TRP A 60 -19.58 -13.80 -1.10
C TRP A 60 -20.27 -14.78 -2.04
N THR A 61 -19.65 -15.94 -2.27
CA THR A 61 -20.28 -17.03 -3.00
C THR A 61 -21.28 -17.74 -2.09
N GLY A 62 -22.46 -18.07 -2.61
CA GLY A 62 -23.41 -18.93 -1.89
C GLY A 62 -22.94 -20.39 -1.88
N GLY A 63 -23.37 -21.15 -0.87
CA GLY A 63 -23.06 -22.59 -0.78
C GLY A 63 -22.83 -23.07 0.64
N PRO A 64 -22.53 -24.36 0.83
CA PRO A 64 -22.19 -24.94 2.13
C PRO A 64 -20.87 -24.39 2.70
N ASP A 65 -19.95 -23.96 1.84
CA ASP A 65 -18.66 -23.38 2.18
C ASP A 65 -18.50 -22.03 1.46
N PRO A 66 -19.03 -20.93 2.01
CA PRO A 66 -19.00 -19.63 1.34
C PRO A 66 -17.60 -19.01 1.42
N ASP A 67 -17.01 -18.74 0.25
CA ASP A 67 -15.76 -17.99 0.12
C ASP A 67 -16.02 -16.59 -0.47
N MET A 68 -15.06 -15.69 -0.28
CA MET A 68 -15.11 -14.37 -0.88
C MET A 68 -14.40 -14.39 -2.24
N GLU A 69 -15.14 -14.20 -3.33
CA GLU A 69 -14.58 -13.97 -4.65
C GLU A 69 -14.11 -12.51 -4.74
N ALA A 70 -12.81 -12.33 -5.00
CA ALA A 70 -12.21 -11.01 -5.05
C ALA A 70 -12.43 -10.35 -6.42
N CYS A 71 -12.79 -9.06 -6.41
CA CYS A 71 -13.10 -8.30 -7.62
C CYS A 71 -11.84 -7.87 -8.40
N GLY A 72 -11.84 -8.12 -9.71
CA GLY A 72 -10.73 -7.77 -10.63
C GLY A 72 -10.28 -6.31 -10.58
N CYS A 73 -11.14 -5.37 -10.17
CA CYS A 73 -10.80 -3.94 -10.10
C CYS A 73 -9.58 -3.62 -9.23
N TRP A 74 -9.22 -4.51 -8.30
CA TRP A 74 -8.02 -4.38 -7.48
C TRP A 74 -7.13 -5.63 -7.51
N THR A 75 -7.68 -6.85 -7.68
CA THR A 75 -6.88 -8.09 -7.68
C THR A 75 -5.97 -8.20 -8.90
N ASP A 76 -6.42 -7.69 -10.06
CA ASP A 76 -5.65 -7.74 -11.31
C ASP A 76 -4.51 -6.72 -11.32
N ARG A 77 -4.48 -5.81 -10.34
CA ARG A 77 -3.44 -4.81 -10.19
C ARG A 77 -2.26 -5.41 -9.45
N ARG A 78 -1.06 -5.19 -9.98
CA ARG A 78 0.16 -5.66 -9.31
C ARG A 78 0.49 -4.77 -8.11
N GLY A 79 0.71 -5.40 -6.96
CA GLY A 79 1.41 -4.77 -5.84
C GLY A 79 2.90 -4.58 -6.13
N LEU A 80 3.55 -3.71 -5.35
CA LEU A 80 5.00 -3.51 -5.41
C LEU A 80 5.59 -3.82 -4.04
N ARG A 81 6.64 -4.63 -4.00
CA ARG A 81 7.40 -4.92 -2.78
C ARG A 81 8.87 -4.63 -3.00
N LEU A 82 9.43 -3.76 -2.16
CA LEU A 82 10.83 -3.38 -2.17
C LEU A 82 11.47 -3.85 -0.86
N PRO A 83 12.30 -4.91 -0.88
CA PRO A 83 13.02 -5.36 0.30
C PRO A 83 14.19 -4.41 0.62
N PHE A 84 14.41 -4.15 1.90
CA PHE A 84 15.52 -3.34 2.43
C PHE A 84 16.60 -4.20 3.07
N LEU A 85 16.17 -5.22 3.82
CA LEU A 85 17.04 -6.15 4.53
C LEU A 85 16.59 -7.58 4.23
N PRO A 86 17.48 -8.59 4.32
CA PRO A 86 17.08 -9.98 4.31
C PRO A 86 16.02 -10.18 5.39
N ARG A 87 14.82 -10.60 4.99
CA ARG A 87 13.80 -10.99 5.96
C ARG A 87 14.32 -12.29 6.60
N PRO A 88 14.36 -12.39 7.94
CA PRO A 88 14.53 -13.70 8.57
C PRO A 88 13.48 -14.63 7.98
N ALA A 89 13.84 -15.89 7.70
CA ALA A 89 12.89 -16.92 7.32
C ALA A 89 11.93 -17.14 8.48
N GLY A 90 10.94 -16.26 8.60
CA GLY A 90 9.91 -16.30 9.61
C GLY A 90 8.76 -17.19 9.15
N TRP A 91 7.99 -17.64 10.14
CA TRP A 91 6.88 -18.60 10.10
C TRP A 91 5.73 -18.34 9.10
N ASP A 92 5.80 -17.29 8.27
CA ASP A 92 4.76 -16.99 7.26
C ASP A 92 4.98 -17.75 5.94
N GLU A 93 6.12 -18.42 5.76
CA GLU A 93 6.30 -19.36 4.65
C GLU A 93 5.60 -20.67 5.05
N PRO A 94 4.57 -21.13 4.31
CA PRO A 94 4.03 -22.46 4.55
C PRO A 94 5.18 -23.47 4.42
N PRO A 95 5.36 -24.40 5.36
CA PRO A 95 6.30 -25.48 5.15
C PRO A 95 5.68 -26.37 4.07
N PHE A 96 6.16 -26.22 2.83
CA PHE A 96 5.94 -27.08 1.66
C PHE A 96 4.47 -27.41 1.28
#